data_AF-A0A8H7V6U5-F1
#
_entry.id   AF-A0A8H7V6U5-F1
#
_cell.length_a   1.000
_cell.length_b   1.000
_cell.length_c   1.000
_cell.angle_alpha   90.00
_cell.angle_beta   90.00
_cell.angle_gamma   90.00
#
_symmetry.space_group_name_H-M   'P 1'
#
loop_
_entity.id
_entity.type
_entity.pdbx_description
1 polymer ?
#
loop_
_entity_poly.entity_id
_entity_poly.type
_entity_poly.pdbx_seq_one_letter_code
_entity_poly.pdbx_strand_id
1 'polypeptide(L)'
;MLIIQELLPAVLTLTAVLVTYFYLKAKSNNDKAIEKKVFKSFKLIEKIPVSHNTSKYRFELPKPDDVLGLPVGSHIAIMAEINGKRISRSYTPTTPEQDKGHFDLVIKSYPTGNISKLMGELKVGDSVGMRGPKGNFVYTSNMCKEIGMIAGGTGITPMLQIIRRVCNDPADKTKISLIFANITEDDILLKKELDEIAKASPDNFKVHYVLERPPSENWTGEVGLVSKDMIEKYCPKPSKDVKLLLCGPLPMIKMLTTATNELGFQKPRAVSKMEDQVYKF
;
A
#
# COMPACT_ATOMS: atom_id res chain seq x y z
N MET A 1 11.58 5.25 62.21
CA MET A 1 11.64 3.87 61.72
C MET A 1 10.36 3.45 60.96
N LEU A 2 9.17 3.84 61.43
CA LEU A 2 7.87 3.54 60.78
C LEU A 2 7.68 4.13 59.36
N ILE A 3 8.14 5.37 59.12
CA ILE A 3 7.96 6.06 57.82
C ILE A 3 8.68 5.32 56.66
N ILE A 4 9.82 4.69 56.93
CA ILE A 4 10.60 3.96 55.92
C ILE A 4 9.89 2.64 55.55
N GLN A 5 9.24 1.97 56.51
CA GLN A 5 8.49 0.74 56.24
C GLN A 5 7.21 0.98 55.44
N GLU A 6 6.55 2.13 55.61
CA GLU A 6 5.34 2.48 54.85
C GLU A 6 5.64 2.92 53.42
N LEU A 7 6.80 3.53 53.18
CA LEU A 7 7.22 3.99 51.84
C LEU A 7 7.89 2.90 50.99
N LEU A 8 8.45 1.86 51.63
CA LEU A 8 9.17 0.78 50.94
C LEU A 8 8.31 0.04 49.87
N PRO A 9 7.03 -0.31 50.14
CA PRO A 9 6.18 -0.94 49.13
C PRO A 9 5.95 -0.02 47.93
N ALA A 10 5.68 1.27 48.16
CA ALA A 10 5.43 2.22 47.08
C ALA A 10 6.66 2.42 46.17
N VAL A 11 7.87 2.45 46.76
CA VAL A 11 9.12 2.54 46.00
C VAL A 11 9.38 1.27 45.19
N LEU A 12 9.10 0.09 45.75
CA LEU A 12 9.23 -1.19 45.04
C LEU A 12 8.24 -1.31 43.88
N THR A 13 6.99 -0.88 44.06
CA THR A 13 6.00 -0.90 42.98
C THR A 13 6.38 0.08 41.86
N LEU A 14 6.80 1.31 42.21
CA LEU A 14 7.20 2.31 41.23
C LEU A 14 8.45 1.86 40.44
N THR A 15 9.43 1.27 41.10
CA THR A 15 10.63 0.73 40.43
C THR A 15 10.28 -0.44 39.52
N ALA A 16 9.42 -1.37 39.95
CA ALA A 16 8.96 -2.47 39.10
C ALA A 16 8.19 -1.98 37.85
N VAL A 17 7.32 -0.97 38.01
CA VAL A 17 6.61 -0.34 36.89
C VAL A 17 7.57 0.34 35.93
N LEU A 18 8.54 1.10 36.44
CA LEU A 18 9.54 1.78 35.61
C LEU A 18 10.44 0.78 34.88
N VAL A 19 10.94 -0.25 35.55
CA VAL A 19 11.75 -1.32 34.94
C VAL A 19 10.95 -2.05 33.86
N THR A 20 9.70 -2.41 34.14
CA THR A 20 8.82 -3.06 33.16
C THR A 20 8.56 -2.15 31.97
N TYR A 21 8.26 -0.86 32.21
CA TYR A 21 8.08 0.13 31.15
C TYR A 21 9.33 0.30 30.29
N PHE A 22 10.51 0.45 30.89
CA PHE A 22 11.77 0.58 30.16
C PHE A 22 12.17 -0.70 29.44
N TYR A 23 11.91 -1.87 30.01
CA TYR A 23 12.12 -3.17 29.36
C TYR A 23 11.20 -3.35 28.16
N LEU A 24 9.91 -3.05 28.31
CA LEU A 24 8.93 -3.10 27.20
C LEU A 24 9.25 -2.06 26.12
N LYS A 25 9.66 -0.85 26.50
CA LYS A 25 10.06 0.21 25.57
C LYS A 25 11.35 -0.13 24.85
N ALA A 26 12.34 -0.71 25.52
CA ALA A 26 13.57 -1.19 24.92
C ALA A 26 13.29 -2.35 23.95
N LYS A 27 12.50 -3.34 24.36
CA LYS A 27 12.04 -4.44 23.48
C LYS A 27 11.26 -3.92 22.27
N SER A 28 10.44 -2.90 22.45
CA SER A 28 9.68 -2.25 21.35
C SER A 28 10.56 -1.44 20.40
N ASN A 29 11.67 -0.87 20.87
CA ASN A 29 12.53 -0.02 20.04
C ASN A 29 13.64 -0.79 19.31
N ASN A 30 13.98 -2.01 19.73
CA ASN A 30 15.23 -2.64 19.31
C ASN A 30 15.15 -3.60 18.11
N ASP A 31 14.00 -3.85 17.47
CA ASP A 31 13.95 -4.80 16.32
C ASP A 31 12.79 -4.52 15.35
N LYS A 32 12.66 -3.30 14.82
CA LYS A 32 11.75 -3.12 13.67
C LYS A 32 12.36 -3.81 12.45
N ALA A 33 11.58 -4.68 11.82
CA ALA A 33 11.98 -5.39 10.59
C ALA A 33 12.48 -4.42 9.50
N ILE A 34 11.88 -3.23 9.40
CA ILE A 34 12.27 -2.18 8.46
C ILE A 34 12.44 -0.82 9.14
N GLU A 35 13.37 0.00 8.64
CA GLU A 35 13.71 1.31 9.21
C GLU A 35 13.68 2.44 8.19
N LYS A 36 13.27 3.65 8.63
CA LYS A 36 13.01 4.78 7.72
C LYS A 36 14.27 5.37 7.10
N LYS A 37 15.38 5.34 7.85
CA LYS A 37 16.65 5.98 7.47
C LYS A 37 17.70 4.98 6.98
N VAL A 38 17.65 3.74 7.44
CA VAL A 38 18.65 2.71 7.17
C VAL A 38 18.11 1.71 6.15
N PHE A 39 18.91 1.39 5.14
CA PHE A 39 18.60 0.30 4.22
C PHE A 39 18.99 -1.02 4.88
N LYS A 40 18.02 -1.92 5.03
CA LYS A 40 18.23 -3.30 5.47
C LYS A 40 18.20 -4.22 4.26
N SER A 41 19.01 -5.26 4.29
CA SER A 41 19.09 -6.26 3.23
C SER A 41 18.04 -7.34 3.48
N PHE A 42 17.20 -7.62 2.48
CA PHE A 42 16.19 -8.67 2.55
C PHE A 42 16.41 -9.68 1.44
N LYS A 43 16.44 -10.96 1.78
CA LYS A 43 16.69 -12.05 0.83
C LYS A 43 15.40 -12.50 0.16
N LEU A 44 15.45 -12.66 -1.16
CA LEU A 44 14.38 -13.23 -1.96
C LEU A 44 14.33 -14.75 -1.73
N ILE A 45 13.22 -15.23 -1.16
CA ILE A 45 13.01 -16.66 -0.90
C ILE A 45 12.05 -17.32 -1.89
N GLU A 46 11.22 -16.53 -2.58
CA GLU A 46 10.28 -17.05 -3.57
C GLU A 46 10.01 -16.01 -4.67
N LYS A 47 9.91 -16.47 -5.92
CA LYS A 47 9.51 -15.64 -7.07
C LYS A 47 8.45 -16.38 -7.87
N ILE A 48 7.23 -15.84 -7.86
CA ILE A 48 6.06 -16.45 -8.51
C ILE A 48 5.65 -15.59 -9.71
N PRO A 49 5.69 -16.09 -10.94
CA PRO A 49 5.13 -15.40 -12.10
C PRO A 49 3.63 -15.11 -11.92
N VAL A 50 3.20 -13.89 -12.22
CA VAL A 50 1.79 -13.45 -12.14
C VAL A 50 1.22 -13.19 -13.53
N SER A 51 2.02 -12.56 -14.40
CA SER A 51 1.70 -12.35 -15.82
C SER A 51 2.99 -12.33 -16.65
N HIS A 52 2.89 -12.09 -17.96
CA HIS A 52 4.01 -12.09 -18.90
C HIS A 52 5.19 -11.17 -18.49
N ASN A 53 4.95 -10.12 -17.71
CA ASN A 53 5.99 -9.23 -17.21
C ASN A 53 5.84 -8.84 -15.74
N THR A 54 5.00 -9.55 -14.98
CA THR A 54 4.79 -9.28 -13.56
C THR A 54 5.08 -10.52 -12.74
N SER A 55 5.74 -10.35 -11.61
CA SER A 55 5.96 -11.43 -10.65
C SER A 55 5.72 -10.94 -9.23
N LYS A 56 5.35 -11.87 -8.36
CA LYS A 56 5.34 -11.71 -6.91
C LYS A 56 6.69 -12.14 -6.35
N TYR A 57 7.32 -11.28 -5.57
CA TYR A 57 8.62 -11.48 -4.96
C TYR A 57 8.45 -11.56 -3.45
N ARG A 58 8.72 -12.71 -2.86
CA ARG A 58 8.63 -12.93 -1.41
C ARG A 58 10.00 -12.79 -0.76
N PHE A 59 10.10 -11.87 0.17
CA PHE A 59 11.31 -11.60 0.93
C PHE A 59 11.15 -12.10 2.36
N GLU A 60 12.18 -12.76 2.89
CA GLU A 60 12.21 -13.16 4.31
C GLU A 60 12.46 -11.95 5.22
N LEU A 61 11.81 -11.96 6.38
CA LEU A 61 12.08 -11.03 7.48
C LEU A 61 13.19 -11.58 8.38
N PRO A 62 13.86 -10.73 9.18
CA PRO A 62 14.98 -11.16 10.03
C PRO A 62 14.64 -12.31 10.98
N LYS A 63 13.41 -12.36 11.50
CA LYS A 63 12.92 -13.44 12.37
C LYS A 63 11.58 -13.99 11.86
N PRO A 64 11.29 -15.29 12.08
CA PRO A 64 10.03 -15.91 11.65
C PRO A 64 8.77 -15.26 12.25
N ASP A 65 8.89 -14.65 13.43
CA ASP A 65 7.79 -13.99 14.13
C ASP A 65 7.68 -12.47 13.84
N ASP A 66 8.63 -11.90 13.09
CA ASP A 66 8.59 -10.49 12.74
C ASP A 66 7.43 -10.20 11.78
N VAL A 67 6.83 -9.04 11.92
CA VAL A 67 5.98 -8.43 10.90
C VAL A 67 6.73 -7.27 10.24
N LEU A 68 6.43 -6.94 9.00
CA LEU A 68 7.11 -5.84 8.31
C LEU A 68 6.87 -4.48 9.00
N GLY A 69 5.69 -4.28 9.60
CA GLY A 69 5.40 -3.13 10.46
C GLY A 69 5.24 -1.80 9.72
N LEU A 70 4.70 -1.81 8.51
CA LEU A 70 4.35 -0.58 7.78
C LEU A 70 2.94 -0.11 8.16
N PRO A 71 2.75 1.20 8.40
CA PRO A 71 1.40 1.77 8.47
C PRO A 71 0.67 1.61 7.13
N VAL A 72 -0.64 1.35 7.17
CA VAL A 72 -1.49 1.22 5.96
C VAL A 72 -1.42 2.48 5.09
N GLY A 73 -1.08 2.30 3.81
CA GLY A 73 -0.90 3.40 2.86
C GLY A 73 0.53 3.94 2.79
N SER A 74 1.44 3.43 3.62
CA SER A 74 2.87 3.62 3.44
C SER A 74 3.46 2.58 2.49
N HIS A 75 4.67 2.85 2.01
CA HIS A 75 5.42 2.00 1.10
C HIS A 75 6.88 1.86 1.53
N ILE A 76 7.63 1.00 0.85
CA ILE A 76 9.08 0.86 1.02
C ILE A 76 9.80 1.46 -0.18
N ALA A 77 11.06 1.82 0.02
CA ALA A 77 11.96 2.25 -1.03
C ALA A 77 13.02 1.17 -1.29
N ILE A 78 13.06 0.67 -2.52
CA ILE A 78 14.18 -0.11 -3.04
C ILE A 78 15.18 0.88 -3.63
N MET A 79 16.47 0.60 -3.46
CA MET A 79 17.53 1.40 -4.04
C MET A 79 18.62 0.51 -4.63
N ALA A 80 19.12 0.91 -5.80
CA ALA A 80 20.28 0.29 -6.42
C ALA A 80 21.20 1.38 -6.97
N GLU A 81 22.48 1.04 -7.08
CA GLU A 81 23.44 1.83 -7.84
C GLU A 81 23.46 1.34 -9.29
N ILE A 82 23.14 2.23 -10.22
CA ILE A 82 23.06 1.92 -11.65
C ILE A 82 23.85 3.00 -12.39
N ASN A 83 24.92 2.61 -13.09
CA ASN A 83 25.82 3.52 -13.80
C ASN A 83 26.37 4.65 -12.90
N GLY A 84 26.82 4.30 -11.68
CA GLY A 84 27.34 5.25 -10.69
C GLY A 84 26.31 6.19 -10.08
N LYS A 85 25.01 6.00 -10.36
CA LYS A 85 23.91 6.80 -9.79
C LYS A 85 23.08 5.95 -8.85
N ARG A 86 22.82 6.46 -7.65
CA ARG A 86 21.87 5.86 -6.71
C ARG A 86 20.45 6.16 -7.15
N ILE A 87 19.75 5.14 -7.62
CA ILE A 87 18.36 5.22 -8.08
C ILE A 87 17.48 4.55 -7.02
N SER A 88 16.38 5.21 -6.66
CA SER A 88 15.40 4.65 -5.72
C SER A 88 13.98 4.69 -6.28
N ARG A 89 13.20 3.65 -6.00
CA ARG A 89 11.80 3.51 -6.40
C ARG A 89 10.96 2.98 -5.24
N SER A 90 9.72 3.47 -5.18
CA SER A 90 8.75 3.07 -4.16
C SER A 90 7.99 1.82 -4.59
N TYR A 91 7.75 0.91 -3.65
CA TYR A 91 6.94 -0.28 -3.83
C TYR A 91 6.06 -0.49 -2.60
N THR A 92 4.80 -0.82 -2.81
CA THR A 92 3.87 -1.07 -1.72
C THR A 92 3.71 -2.58 -1.54
N PRO A 93 4.05 -3.15 -0.36
CA PRO A 93 3.86 -4.58 -0.13
C PRO A 93 2.40 -5.00 -0.25
N THR A 94 2.19 -6.19 -0.81
CA THR A 94 0.88 -6.82 -1.00
C THR A 94 0.62 -7.93 0.01
N THR A 95 1.43 -8.05 1.04
CA THR A 95 1.18 -8.97 2.17
C THR A 95 0.26 -8.30 3.19
N PRO A 96 -0.69 -9.04 3.79
CA PRO A 96 -1.41 -8.58 4.97
C PRO A 96 -0.46 -8.10 6.08
N GLU A 97 -0.86 -7.06 6.82
CA GLU A 97 0.02 -6.40 7.80
C GLU A 97 0.46 -7.30 8.96
N GLN A 98 -0.34 -8.33 9.27
CA GLN A 98 -0.15 -9.23 10.39
C GLN A 98 0.60 -10.51 10.02
N ASP A 99 0.91 -10.72 8.74
CA ASP A 99 1.66 -11.89 8.32
C ASP A 99 3.10 -11.80 8.83
N LYS A 100 3.58 -12.94 9.30
CA LYS A 100 4.88 -13.05 9.95
C LYS A 100 5.94 -13.66 9.03
N GLY A 101 7.19 -13.31 9.29
CA GLY A 101 8.38 -13.94 8.71
C GLY A 101 8.66 -13.57 7.25
N HIS A 102 7.75 -12.90 6.55
CA HIS A 102 7.96 -12.52 5.16
C HIS A 102 7.12 -11.29 4.73
N PHE A 103 7.43 -10.77 3.54
CA PHE A 103 6.54 -9.85 2.81
C PHE A 103 6.69 -10.03 1.30
N ASP A 104 5.63 -9.70 0.57
CA ASP A 104 5.49 -9.89 -0.86
C ASP A 104 5.43 -8.53 -1.56
N LEU A 105 6.13 -8.40 -2.68
CA LEU A 105 6.03 -7.29 -3.62
C LEU A 105 5.53 -7.81 -4.96
N VAL A 106 4.50 -7.18 -5.53
CA VAL A 106 4.06 -7.45 -6.91
C VAL A 106 4.66 -6.38 -7.82
N ILE A 107 5.59 -6.78 -8.67
CA ILE A 107 6.38 -5.84 -9.49
C ILE A 107 6.31 -6.24 -10.96
N LYS A 108 5.87 -5.28 -11.78
CA LYS A 108 5.98 -5.33 -13.23
C LYS A 108 7.39 -4.95 -13.64
N SER A 109 8.08 -5.87 -14.32
CA SER A 109 9.41 -5.66 -14.89
C SER A 109 9.29 -4.98 -16.25
N TYR A 110 10.19 -4.03 -16.50
CA TYR A 110 10.27 -3.31 -17.76
C TYR A 110 11.70 -3.45 -18.29
N PRO A 111 11.93 -3.92 -19.52
CA PRO A 111 13.28 -4.09 -20.08
C PRO A 111 14.13 -2.81 -20.11
N THR A 112 13.47 -1.65 -20.22
CA THR A 112 14.07 -0.31 -20.20
C THR A 112 13.98 0.36 -18.82
N GLY A 113 13.42 -0.32 -17.83
CA GLY A 113 13.32 0.18 -16.47
C GLY A 113 14.63 0.05 -15.70
N ASN A 114 14.81 0.88 -14.68
CA ASN A 114 15.98 0.81 -13.81
C ASN A 114 15.78 -0.28 -12.74
N ILE A 115 15.12 0.06 -11.63
CA ILE A 115 14.88 -0.87 -10.53
C ILE A 115 13.98 -2.04 -10.95
N SER A 116 12.94 -1.80 -11.77
CA SER A 116 12.05 -2.87 -12.22
C SER A 116 12.75 -3.96 -13.03
N LYS A 117 13.75 -3.60 -13.85
CA LYS A 117 14.57 -4.56 -14.59
C LYS A 117 15.42 -5.38 -13.62
N LEU A 118 16.10 -4.72 -12.69
CA LEU A 118 16.88 -5.37 -11.64
C LEU A 118 16.03 -6.38 -10.87
N MET A 119 14.82 -6.00 -10.44
CA MET A 119 13.90 -6.93 -9.78
C MET A 119 13.56 -8.13 -10.68
N GLY A 120 13.31 -7.88 -11.97
CA GLY A 120 13.08 -8.92 -12.97
C GLY A 120 14.22 -9.93 -13.13
N GLU A 121 15.47 -9.49 -12.92
CA GLU A 121 16.68 -10.30 -13.06
C GLU A 121 17.06 -11.04 -11.76
N LEU A 122 16.48 -10.70 -10.61
CA LEU A 122 16.74 -11.36 -9.34
C LEU A 122 16.39 -12.85 -9.38
N LYS A 123 17.25 -13.63 -8.74
CA LYS A 123 17.12 -15.06 -8.48
C LYS A 123 16.82 -15.30 -7.00
N VAL A 124 16.12 -16.39 -6.70
CA VAL A 124 15.93 -16.82 -5.32
C VAL A 124 17.30 -17.03 -4.67
N GLY A 125 17.50 -16.47 -3.49
CA GLY A 125 18.78 -16.40 -2.80
C GLY A 125 19.43 -15.03 -2.82
N ASP A 126 19.12 -14.18 -3.80
CA ASP A 126 19.64 -12.81 -3.89
C ASP A 126 19.02 -11.90 -2.82
N SER A 127 19.75 -10.84 -2.44
CA SER A 127 19.26 -9.87 -1.45
C SER A 127 19.17 -8.46 -2.02
N VAL A 128 18.19 -7.70 -1.53
CA VAL A 128 17.92 -6.33 -1.97
C VAL A 128 17.87 -5.38 -0.76
N GLY A 129 18.54 -4.24 -0.88
CA GLY A 129 18.49 -3.18 0.11
C GLY A 129 17.17 -2.41 0.06
N MET A 130 16.42 -2.41 1.17
CA MET A 130 15.14 -1.72 1.29
C MET A 130 15.04 -0.90 2.58
N ARG A 131 14.27 0.19 2.54
CA ARG A 131 13.97 1.01 3.73
C ARG A 131 12.54 1.51 3.75
N GLY A 132 12.01 1.79 4.94
CA GLY A 132 10.61 2.17 5.13
C GLY A 132 10.25 2.36 6.61
N PRO A 133 9.08 2.94 6.93
CA PRO A 133 8.04 3.38 6.00
C PRO A 133 8.40 4.67 5.25
N LYS A 134 7.85 4.79 4.03
CA LYS A 134 7.89 5.97 3.16
C LYS A 134 6.45 6.33 2.76
N GLY A 135 6.24 7.59 2.36
CA GLY A 135 4.90 8.13 2.11
C GLY A 135 4.36 8.94 3.29
N ASN A 136 3.31 9.70 3.03
CA ASN A 136 2.63 10.56 4.01
C ASN A 136 1.21 10.07 4.34
N PHE A 137 0.68 9.12 3.56
CA PHE A 137 -0.65 8.57 3.80
C PHE A 137 -0.59 7.49 4.88
N VAL A 138 -1.44 7.63 5.89
CA VAL A 138 -1.62 6.63 6.94
C VAL A 138 -3.12 6.46 7.15
N TYR A 139 -3.68 5.35 6.69
CA TYR A 139 -5.09 5.05 6.89
C TYR A 139 -5.36 4.67 8.35
N THR A 140 -6.46 5.18 8.90
CA THR A 140 -7.03 4.76 10.18
C THR A 140 -8.52 4.50 9.99
N SER A 141 -9.05 3.49 10.67
CA SER A 141 -10.45 3.07 10.48
C SER A 141 -11.42 4.23 10.61
N ASN A 142 -12.43 4.29 9.74
CA ASN A 142 -13.43 5.36 9.71
C ASN A 142 -12.88 6.79 9.52
N MET A 143 -11.65 6.98 9.00
CA MET A 143 -11.08 8.33 8.80
C MET A 143 -11.89 9.21 7.83
N CYS A 144 -12.71 8.60 6.99
CA CYS A 144 -13.65 9.24 6.08
C CYS A 144 -14.79 8.27 5.75
N LYS A 145 -15.92 8.78 5.28
CA LYS A 145 -17.10 7.96 4.99
C LYS A 145 -16.93 7.16 3.70
N GLU A 146 -16.37 7.79 2.67
CA GLU A 146 -16.22 7.17 1.36
C GLU A 146 -14.85 7.47 0.74
N ILE A 147 -14.28 6.47 0.07
CA ILE A 147 -13.03 6.57 -0.67
C ILE A 147 -13.30 6.14 -2.11
N GLY A 148 -13.08 7.06 -3.04
CA GLY A 148 -12.89 6.69 -4.45
C GLY A 148 -11.43 6.35 -4.69
N MET A 149 -11.15 5.25 -5.37
CA MET A 149 -9.80 4.85 -5.76
C MET A 149 -9.74 4.76 -7.28
N ILE A 150 -8.69 5.30 -7.89
CA ILE A 150 -8.43 5.14 -9.32
C ILE A 150 -7.01 4.62 -9.48
N ALA A 151 -6.90 3.37 -9.91
CA ALA A 151 -5.63 2.66 -10.05
C ALA A 151 -5.35 2.30 -11.51
N GLY A 152 -4.07 2.33 -11.90
CA GLY A 152 -3.60 1.84 -13.19
C GLY A 152 -2.43 0.87 -13.03
N GLY A 153 -2.55 -0.35 -13.60
CA GLY A 153 -1.49 -1.37 -13.53
C GLY A 153 -1.04 -1.67 -12.10
N THR A 154 0.27 -1.54 -11.81
CA THR A 154 0.83 -1.77 -10.45
C THR A 154 0.37 -0.74 -9.40
N GLY A 155 -0.33 0.32 -9.81
CA GLY A 155 -0.95 1.28 -8.90
C GLY A 155 -2.04 0.68 -8.00
N ILE A 156 -2.45 -0.57 -8.25
CA ILE A 156 -3.38 -1.30 -7.37
C ILE A 156 -2.79 -1.62 -5.99
N THR A 157 -1.46 -1.76 -5.89
CA THR A 157 -0.80 -2.22 -4.65
C THR A 157 -1.03 -1.32 -3.42
N PRO A 158 -0.96 0.03 -3.49
CA PRO A 158 -1.39 0.88 -2.38
C PRO A 158 -2.89 0.82 -2.09
N MET A 159 -3.73 0.61 -3.11
CA MET A 159 -5.18 0.52 -2.93
C MET A 159 -5.54 -0.75 -2.15
N LEU A 160 -4.92 -1.88 -2.49
CA LEU A 160 -5.18 -3.17 -1.85
C LEU A 160 -4.90 -3.16 -0.34
N GLN A 161 -3.86 -2.45 0.12
CA GLN A 161 -3.59 -2.31 1.56
C GLN A 161 -4.77 -1.66 2.29
N ILE A 162 -5.34 -0.60 1.72
CA ILE A 162 -6.47 0.13 2.32
C ILE A 162 -7.75 -0.70 2.21
N ILE A 163 -8.01 -1.31 1.04
CA ILE A 163 -9.17 -2.17 0.82
C ILE A 163 -9.22 -3.30 1.86
N ARG A 164 -8.11 -4.04 2.03
CA ARG A 164 -8.03 -5.11 3.03
C ARG A 164 -8.23 -4.59 4.44
N ARG A 165 -7.63 -3.43 4.79
CA ARG A 165 -7.80 -2.86 6.12
C ARG A 165 -9.26 -2.56 6.43
N VAL A 166 -9.97 -1.92 5.51
CA VAL A 166 -11.40 -1.59 5.67
C VAL A 166 -12.24 -2.86 5.73
N CYS A 167 -12.04 -3.81 4.82
CA CYS A 167 -12.91 -4.99 4.72
C CYS A 167 -12.67 -6.02 5.83
N ASN A 168 -11.48 -6.03 6.45
CA ASN A 168 -11.15 -6.96 7.55
C ASN A 168 -11.42 -6.37 8.95
N ASP A 169 -11.81 -5.11 9.06
CA ASP A 169 -12.17 -4.46 10.33
C ASP A 169 -13.70 -4.30 10.42
N PRO A 170 -14.42 -5.13 11.19
CA PRO A 170 -15.87 -5.03 11.32
C PRO A 170 -16.37 -3.68 11.88
N ALA A 171 -15.51 -2.94 12.60
CA ALA A 171 -15.83 -1.62 13.12
C ALA A 171 -15.66 -0.51 12.07
N ASP A 172 -15.04 -0.81 10.92
CA ASP A 172 -14.83 0.15 9.85
C ASP A 172 -16.03 0.21 8.89
N LYS A 173 -16.63 1.39 8.80
CA LYS A 173 -17.82 1.67 7.98
C LYS A 173 -17.47 2.47 6.73
N THR A 174 -16.20 2.70 6.44
CA THR A 174 -15.77 3.33 5.20
C THR A 174 -16.24 2.50 3.99
N LYS A 175 -16.80 3.18 2.98
CA LYS A 175 -17.13 2.59 1.68
C LYS A 175 -16.06 2.92 0.66
N ILE A 176 -15.65 1.94 -0.12
CA ILE A 176 -14.62 2.06 -1.15
C ILE A 176 -15.22 1.72 -2.50
N SER A 177 -14.99 2.60 -3.47
CA SER A 177 -15.24 2.33 -4.89
C SER A 177 -13.94 2.45 -5.66
N LEU A 178 -13.52 1.38 -6.33
CA LEU A 178 -12.28 1.30 -7.10
C LEU A 178 -12.59 1.27 -8.59
N ILE A 179 -12.06 2.24 -9.35
CA ILE A 179 -11.89 2.14 -10.79
C ILE A 179 -10.48 1.59 -11.04
N PHE A 180 -10.38 0.40 -11.65
CA PHE A 180 -9.09 -0.23 -11.94
C PHE A 180 -8.89 -0.39 -13.45
N ALA A 181 -7.95 0.39 -13.99
CA ALA A 181 -7.69 0.51 -15.41
C ALA A 181 -6.43 -0.26 -15.85
N ASN A 182 -6.57 -1.07 -16.89
CA ASN A 182 -5.51 -1.87 -17.47
C ASN A 182 -5.58 -1.84 -19.01
N ILE A 183 -4.53 -2.33 -19.66
CA ILE A 183 -4.50 -2.36 -21.12
C ILE A 183 -5.34 -3.54 -21.63
N THR A 184 -5.02 -4.76 -21.19
CA THR A 184 -5.78 -5.98 -21.49
C THR A 184 -6.24 -6.66 -20.20
N GLU A 185 -7.11 -7.68 -20.32
CA GLU A 185 -7.57 -8.46 -19.16
C GLU A 185 -6.42 -9.18 -18.43
N ASP A 186 -5.43 -9.68 -19.17
CA ASP A 186 -4.23 -10.32 -18.60
C ASP A 186 -3.34 -9.36 -17.79
N ASP A 187 -3.52 -8.05 -17.95
CA ASP A 187 -2.83 -7.04 -17.15
C ASP A 187 -3.52 -6.76 -15.82
N ILE A 188 -4.72 -7.30 -15.54
CA ILE A 188 -5.46 -7.06 -14.29
C ILE A 188 -4.80 -7.84 -13.15
N LEU A 189 -3.87 -7.18 -12.47
CA LEU A 189 -3.16 -7.74 -11.33
C LEU A 189 -4.11 -7.96 -10.15
N LEU A 190 -3.98 -9.12 -9.48
CA LEU A 190 -4.73 -9.44 -8.26
C LEU A 190 -6.26 -9.48 -8.45
N LYS A 191 -6.73 -9.71 -9.70
CA LYS A 191 -8.16 -9.72 -10.04
C LYS A 191 -8.98 -10.65 -9.14
N LYS A 192 -8.58 -11.92 -9.05
CA LYS A 192 -9.27 -12.94 -8.23
C LYS A 192 -9.45 -12.47 -6.79
N GLU A 193 -8.40 -11.91 -6.20
CA GLU A 193 -8.43 -11.42 -4.84
C GLU A 193 -9.40 -10.23 -4.68
N LEU A 194 -9.35 -9.26 -5.59
CA LEU A 194 -10.28 -8.13 -5.58
C LEU A 194 -11.75 -8.58 -5.71
N ASP A 195 -12.02 -9.52 -6.60
CA ASP A 195 -13.36 -10.09 -6.80
C ASP A 195 -13.85 -10.81 -5.53
N GLU A 196 -12.97 -11.58 -4.87
CA GLU A 196 -13.28 -12.28 -3.62
C GLU A 196 -13.59 -11.30 -2.48
N ILE A 197 -12.80 -10.23 -2.32
CA ILE A 197 -13.06 -9.19 -1.32
C ILE A 197 -14.38 -8.46 -1.62
N ALA A 198 -14.63 -8.09 -2.88
CA ALA A 198 -15.87 -7.41 -3.26
C ALA A 198 -17.10 -8.29 -3.00
N LYS A 199 -17.01 -9.59 -3.24
CA LYS A 199 -18.07 -10.55 -2.92
C LYS A 199 -18.28 -10.73 -1.42
N ALA A 200 -17.20 -10.73 -0.63
CA ALA A 200 -17.26 -10.93 0.82
C ALA A 200 -17.72 -9.67 1.58
N SER A 201 -17.47 -8.48 1.03
CA SER A 201 -17.76 -7.19 1.68
C SER A 201 -18.53 -6.22 0.76
N PRO A 202 -19.70 -6.62 0.23
CA PRO A 202 -20.42 -5.85 -0.81
C PRO A 202 -20.91 -4.47 -0.36
N ASP A 203 -21.10 -4.27 0.95
CA ASP A 203 -21.49 -2.98 1.52
C ASP A 203 -20.32 -2.00 1.66
N ASN A 204 -19.09 -2.53 1.74
CA ASN A 204 -17.86 -1.76 1.95
C ASN A 204 -17.02 -1.60 0.68
N PHE A 205 -17.04 -2.53 -0.26
CA PHE A 205 -16.13 -2.50 -1.41
C PHE A 205 -16.80 -2.84 -2.73
N LYS A 206 -16.58 -1.97 -3.73
CA LYS A 206 -16.95 -2.19 -5.12
C LYS A 206 -15.74 -1.97 -6.03
N VAL A 207 -15.61 -2.81 -7.05
CA VAL A 207 -14.57 -2.70 -8.08
C VAL A 207 -15.21 -2.60 -9.47
N HIS A 208 -14.67 -1.69 -10.27
CA HIS A 208 -15.09 -1.38 -11.62
C HIS A 208 -13.87 -1.45 -12.52
N TYR A 209 -13.83 -2.45 -13.40
CA TYR A 209 -12.70 -2.65 -14.30
C TYR A 209 -12.86 -1.85 -15.59
N VAL A 210 -11.76 -1.28 -16.07
CA VAL A 210 -11.67 -0.52 -17.32
C VAL A 210 -10.54 -1.11 -18.17
N LEU A 211 -10.82 -1.48 -19.42
CA LEU A 211 -9.80 -1.98 -20.34
C LEU A 211 -9.66 -1.10 -21.57
N GLU A 212 -8.43 -0.72 -21.89
CA GLU A 212 -8.13 -0.01 -23.14
C GLU A 212 -8.37 -0.89 -24.37
N ARG A 213 -7.98 -2.17 -24.27
CA ARG A 213 -8.12 -3.20 -25.30
C ARG A 213 -8.75 -4.45 -24.68
N PRO A 214 -10.10 -4.45 -24.51
CA PRO A 214 -10.81 -5.62 -24.01
C PRO A 214 -10.73 -6.78 -25.00
N PRO A 215 -10.92 -8.04 -24.56
CA PRO A 215 -11.18 -9.13 -25.48
C PRO A 215 -12.43 -8.82 -26.31
N SER A 216 -12.45 -9.26 -27.58
CA SER A 216 -13.53 -8.96 -28.53
C SER A 216 -14.90 -9.51 -28.13
N GLU A 217 -14.94 -10.48 -27.21
CA GLU A 217 -16.17 -11.13 -26.75
C GLU A 217 -16.23 -11.14 -25.21
N ASN A 218 -17.44 -10.93 -24.66
CA ASN A 218 -17.79 -11.10 -23.25
C ASN A 218 -17.23 -10.09 -22.23
N TRP A 219 -16.57 -9.00 -22.64
CA TRP A 219 -16.20 -7.94 -21.70
C TRP A 219 -17.42 -7.10 -21.29
N THR A 220 -17.75 -7.12 -19.99
CA THR A 220 -18.86 -6.35 -19.42
C THR A 220 -18.44 -5.09 -18.66
N GLY A 221 -17.13 -4.85 -18.56
CA GLY A 221 -16.59 -3.67 -17.91
C GLY A 221 -16.57 -2.45 -18.85
N GLU A 222 -15.96 -1.37 -18.37
CA GLU A 222 -15.80 -0.16 -19.17
C GLU A 222 -14.65 -0.32 -20.19
N VAL A 223 -14.70 0.46 -21.28
CA VAL A 223 -13.74 0.38 -22.38
C VAL A 223 -13.05 1.74 -22.61
N GLY A 224 -11.75 1.71 -22.87
CA GLY A 224 -10.92 2.87 -23.16
C GLY A 224 -10.12 3.36 -21.95
N LEU A 225 -9.88 4.67 -21.89
CA LEU A 225 -9.22 5.32 -20.75
C LEU A 225 -10.27 5.75 -19.72
N VAL A 226 -9.85 5.88 -18.45
CA VAL A 226 -10.73 6.39 -17.38
C VAL A 226 -11.24 7.79 -17.75
N SER A 227 -12.55 7.91 -18.01
CA SER A 227 -13.19 9.17 -18.38
C SER A 227 -13.76 9.91 -17.17
N LYS A 228 -14.10 11.19 -17.37
CA LYS A 228 -14.81 12.00 -16.36
C LYS A 228 -16.15 11.36 -15.97
N ASP A 229 -16.90 10.87 -16.94
CA ASP A 229 -18.20 10.21 -16.73
C ASP A 229 -18.06 8.95 -15.88
N MET A 230 -17.00 8.16 -16.07
CA MET A 230 -16.72 7.00 -15.22
C MET A 230 -16.44 7.42 -13.77
N ILE A 231 -15.72 8.52 -13.56
CA ILE A 231 -15.46 9.05 -12.21
C ILE A 231 -16.78 9.52 -11.57
N GLU A 232 -17.64 10.25 -12.30
CA GLU A 232 -18.95 10.67 -11.79
C GLU A 232 -19.88 9.50 -11.47
N LYS A 233 -19.83 8.45 -12.30
CA LYS A 233 -20.67 7.26 -12.17
C LYS A 233 -20.27 6.39 -10.99
N TYR A 234 -18.96 6.20 -10.76
CA TYR A 234 -18.47 5.19 -9.82
C TYR A 234 -17.84 5.75 -8.55
N CYS A 235 -17.24 6.94 -8.57
CA CYS A 235 -16.61 7.52 -7.40
C CYS A 235 -17.60 8.37 -6.57
N PRO A 236 -17.36 8.54 -5.25
CA PRO A 236 -18.14 9.45 -4.43
C PRO A 236 -18.03 10.89 -4.93
N LYS A 237 -19.09 11.69 -4.73
CA LYS A 237 -19.06 13.12 -5.06
C LYS A 237 -18.15 13.91 -4.10
N PRO A 238 -17.60 15.06 -4.51
CA PRO A 238 -16.79 15.89 -3.62
C PRO A 238 -17.55 16.26 -2.34
N SER A 239 -16.95 15.93 -1.20
CA SER A 239 -17.47 16.27 0.14
C SER A 239 -16.32 16.30 1.15
N LYS A 240 -16.54 16.88 2.34
CA LYS A 240 -15.55 16.96 3.42
C LYS A 240 -15.15 15.59 3.97
N ASP A 241 -16.08 14.63 3.95
CA ASP A 241 -15.88 13.27 4.48
C ASP A 241 -15.49 12.25 3.39
N VAL A 242 -14.95 12.73 2.26
CA VAL A 242 -14.60 11.90 1.10
C VAL A 242 -13.13 12.09 0.76
N LYS A 243 -12.47 10.99 0.38
CA LYS A 243 -11.14 11.03 -0.25
C LYS A 243 -11.15 10.38 -1.62
N LEU A 244 -10.31 10.89 -2.50
CA LEU A 244 -10.00 10.28 -3.78
C LEU A 244 -8.51 9.90 -3.81
N LEU A 245 -8.20 8.65 -4.08
CA LEU A 245 -6.85 8.11 -4.09
C LEU A 245 -6.44 7.70 -5.50
N LEU A 246 -5.32 8.23 -5.97
CA LEU A 246 -4.84 8.03 -7.34
C LEU A 246 -3.46 7.35 -7.32
N CYS A 247 -3.30 6.27 -8.08
CA CYS A 247 -1.98 5.67 -8.31
C CYS A 247 -1.91 4.99 -9.69
N GLY A 248 -0.90 5.32 -10.49
CA GLY A 248 -0.77 4.79 -11.84
C GLY A 248 0.30 5.53 -12.64
N PRO A 249 0.41 5.26 -13.95
CA PRO A 249 1.36 5.93 -14.83
C PRO A 249 1.19 7.46 -14.81
N LEU A 250 2.31 8.19 -14.91
CA LEU A 250 2.29 9.67 -14.86
C LEU A 250 1.30 10.34 -15.84
N PRO A 251 1.15 9.88 -17.11
CA PRO A 251 0.15 10.44 -18.00
C PRO A 251 -1.29 10.31 -17.46
N MET A 252 -1.63 9.15 -16.90
CA MET A 252 -2.93 8.89 -16.28
C MET A 252 -3.14 9.82 -15.08
N ILE A 253 -2.16 9.95 -14.19
CA ILE A 253 -2.27 10.83 -13.01
C ILE A 253 -2.46 12.30 -13.39
N LYS A 254 -1.81 12.77 -14.46
CA LYS A 254 -1.99 14.13 -14.98
C LYS A 254 -3.42 14.35 -15.49
N MET A 255 -3.93 13.42 -16.29
CA MET A 255 -5.30 13.47 -16.82
C MET A 255 -6.35 13.46 -15.69
N LEU A 256 -6.21 12.53 -14.74
CA LEU A 256 -7.13 12.40 -13.60
C LEU A 256 -7.10 13.65 -12.68
N THR A 257 -5.93 14.28 -12.54
CA THR A 257 -5.82 15.54 -11.78
C THR A 257 -6.67 16.64 -12.39
N THR A 258 -6.69 16.76 -13.72
CA THR A 258 -7.55 17.73 -14.42
C THR A 258 -9.02 17.35 -14.29
N ALA A 259 -9.37 16.10 -14.63
CA ALA A 259 -10.76 15.64 -14.62
C ALA A 259 -11.41 15.78 -13.23
N THR A 260 -10.70 15.38 -12.16
CA THR A 260 -11.24 15.47 -10.79
C THR A 260 -11.39 16.93 -10.32
N ASN A 261 -10.53 17.83 -10.76
CA ASN A 261 -10.71 19.25 -10.47
C ASN A 261 -11.95 19.83 -11.16
N GLU A 262 -12.20 19.47 -12.42
CA GLU A 262 -13.42 19.86 -13.14
C GLU A 262 -14.69 19.27 -12.54
N LEU A 263 -14.57 18.16 -11.79
CA LEU A 263 -15.65 17.54 -11.02
C LEU A 263 -15.89 18.19 -9.66
N GLY A 264 -15.15 19.25 -9.33
CA GLY A 264 -15.32 20.00 -8.08
C GLY A 264 -14.52 19.46 -6.90
N PHE A 265 -13.62 18.50 -7.10
CA PHE A 265 -12.66 18.14 -6.06
C PHE A 265 -11.61 19.24 -5.87
N GLN A 266 -11.09 19.35 -4.65
CA GLN A 266 -10.00 20.27 -4.34
C GLN A 266 -8.77 19.95 -5.18
N LYS A 267 -8.17 20.99 -5.78
CA LYS A 267 -7.00 20.85 -6.64
C LYS A 267 -5.87 20.15 -5.87
N PRO A 268 -5.40 18.97 -6.32
CA PRO A 268 -4.35 18.25 -5.62
C PRO A 268 -3.00 18.99 -5.75
N ARG A 269 -2.21 18.91 -4.69
CA ARG A 269 -0.85 19.47 -4.66
C ARG A 269 0.11 18.68 -5.54
N ALA A 270 1.27 19.24 -5.86
CA ALA A 270 2.31 18.51 -6.59
C ALA A 270 2.77 17.28 -5.79
N VAL A 271 3.01 17.46 -4.48
CA VAL A 271 3.25 16.40 -3.50
C VAL A 271 2.05 16.35 -2.57
N SER A 272 1.39 15.20 -2.51
CA SER A 272 0.17 15.03 -1.73
C SER A 272 0.48 15.06 -0.23
N LYS A 273 -0.43 15.68 0.53
CA LYS A 273 -0.44 15.67 2.00
C LYS A 273 -1.69 14.96 2.50
N MET A 274 -1.65 14.51 3.75
CA MET A 274 -2.70 13.67 4.33
C MET A 274 -4.08 14.36 4.33
N GLU A 275 -4.11 15.67 4.51
CA GLU A 275 -5.34 16.47 4.50
C GLU A 275 -5.94 16.68 3.11
N ASP A 276 -5.20 16.37 2.02
CA ASP A 276 -5.71 16.55 0.67
C ASP A 276 -6.92 15.64 0.42
N GLN A 277 -7.96 16.21 -0.18
CA GLN A 277 -9.14 15.45 -0.63
C GLN A 277 -8.75 14.47 -1.74
N VAL A 278 -7.91 14.92 -2.69
CA VAL A 278 -7.34 14.09 -3.76
C VAL A 278 -5.88 13.80 -3.43
N TYR A 279 -5.58 12.55 -3.11
CA TYR A 279 -4.23 12.09 -2.75
C TYR A 279 -3.64 11.24 -3.88
N LYS A 280 -2.48 11.65 -4.38
CA LYS A 280 -1.67 10.88 -5.35
C LYS A 280 -0.54 10.18 -4.60
N PHE A 281 -0.48 8.86 -4.74
CA PHE A 281 0.59 8.01 -4.20
C PHE A 281 1.92 8.19 -4.94
#